data_AF-A0A956C6P3-F1
#
_entry.id   AF-A0A956C6P3-F1
#
_cell.length_a   1.000
_cell.length_b   1.000
_cell.length_c   1.000
_cell.angle_alpha   90.00
_cell.angle_beta   90.00
_cell.angle_gamma   90.00
#
_symmetry.space_group_name_H-M   'P 1'
#
loop_
_entity.id
_entity.type
_entity.pdbx_description
1 polymer ?
#
loop_
_entity_poly.entity_id
_entity_poly.type
_entity_poly.pdbx_seq_one_letter_code
_entity_poly.pdbx_strand_id
1 'polypeptide(L)'
;MIAVVTGATESPRHAAYAASKWGQVGFIKSLAEELRGSGLTAMSVLPGSVDTDMLVGSGFEPAMTPDDVARTAAFVALDAPDAMNASATEIFGP
;
A
#
# COMPACT_ATOMS: atom_id res chain seq x y z
N MET A 1 3.14 -2.93 14.85
CA MET A 1 2.79 -3.25 13.45
C MET A 1 3.52 -2.28 12.52
N ILE A 2 4.00 -2.76 11.38
CA ILE A 2 4.62 -1.92 10.34
C ILE A 2 3.68 -1.92 9.12
N ALA A 3 3.17 -0.74 8.76
CA ALA A 3 2.34 -0.54 7.58
C ALA A 3 3.10 0.36 6.59
N VAL A 4 3.20 -0.07 5.32
CA VAL A 4 3.85 0.70 4.25
C VAL A 4 2.84 0.98 3.15
N VAL A 5 2.77 2.23 2.72
CA VAL A 5 1.93 2.67 1.59
C VAL A 5 2.74 2.57 0.29
N THR A 6 2.31 1.69 -0.63
CA THR A 6 3.01 1.35 -1.86
C THR A 6 2.09 1.56 -3.08
N GLY A 7 2.21 2.67 -3.81
CA GLY A 7 1.35 2.88 -4.99
C GLY A 7 1.67 1.90 -6.13
N ALA A 8 0.67 1.19 -6.66
CA ALA A 8 0.84 0.23 -7.76
C ALA A 8 0.23 0.76 -9.06
N THR A 9 0.84 1.80 -9.64
CA THR A 9 0.47 2.26 -10.98
C THR A 9 1.45 1.69 -12.00
N GLU A 10 1.05 0.59 -12.64
CA GLU A 10 1.78 -0.03 -13.74
C GLU A 10 1.46 0.69 -15.04
N SER A 11 2.17 1.79 -15.29
CA SER A 11 1.91 2.63 -16.46
C SER A 11 3.13 2.67 -17.38
N PRO A 12 2.92 2.76 -18.71
CA PRO A 12 4.02 2.97 -19.65
C PRO A 12 4.92 4.12 -19.19
N ARG A 13 6.23 3.96 -19.37
CA ARG A 13 7.27 4.93 -18.98
C ARG A 13 7.51 5.10 -17.47
N HIS A 14 6.92 4.24 -16.63
CA HIS A 14 7.11 4.28 -15.17
C HIS A 14 7.79 3.02 -14.60
N ALA A 15 8.60 2.31 -15.40
CA ALA A 15 9.19 1.03 -15.00
C ALA A 15 10.02 1.10 -13.70
N ALA A 16 10.83 2.14 -13.50
CA ALA A 16 11.61 2.32 -12.28
C ALA A 16 10.70 2.57 -11.04
N TYR A 17 9.64 3.36 -11.22
CA TYR A 17 8.64 3.59 -10.18
C TYR A 17 7.94 2.28 -9.80
N ALA A 18 7.41 1.56 -10.80
CA ALA A 18 6.75 0.27 -10.61
C ALA A 18 7.68 -0.74 -9.91
N ALA A 19 8.94 -0.87 -10.36
CA ALA A 19 9.93 -1.74 -9.73
C ALA A 19 10.17 -1.37 -8.25
N SER A 20 10.32 -0.07 -7.94
CA SER A 20 10.51 0.38 -6.56
C SER A 20 9.32 0.04 -5.67
N LYS A 21 8.09 0.18 -6.18
CA LYS A 21 6.85 -0.02 -5.41
C LYS A 21 6.54 -1.50 -5.20
N TRP A 22 6.76 -2.33 -6.21
CA TRP A 22 6.71 -3.79 -6.04
C TRP A 22 7.83 -4.32 -5.14
N GLY A 23 9.01 -3.69 -5.16
CA GLY A 23 10.09 -3.99 -4.22
C GLY A 23 9.67 -3.79 -2.76
N GLN A 24 8.87 -2.76 -2.46
CA GLN A 24 8.32 -2.54 -1.11
C GLN A 24 7.36 -3.66 -0.69
N VAL A 25 6.55 -4.20 -1.61
CA VAL A 25 5.65 -5.34 -1.32
C VAL A 25 6.47 -6.58 -0.98
N GLY A 26 7.50 -6.91 -1.78
CA GLY A 26 8.40 -8.02 -1.51
C GLY A 26 9.12 -7.87 -0.16
N PHE A 27 9.59 -6.66 0.15
CA PHE A 27 10.21 -6.33 1.42
C PHE A 27 9.27 -6.58 2.61
N ILE A 28 8.01 -6.13 2.54
CA ILE A 28 7.04 -6.34 3.62
C ILE A 28 6.73 -7.83 3.84
N LYS A 29 6.65 -8.62 2.76
CA LYS A 29 6.45 -10.06 2.86
C LYS A 29 7.62 -10.76 3.55
N SER A 30 8.85 -10.44 3.17
CA SER A 30 10.04 -10.98 3.86
C SER A 30 10.09 -10.55 5.33
N LEU A 31 9.79 -9.27 5.61
CA LEU A 31 9.76 -8.75 6.97
C LEU A 31 8.70 -9.46 7.84
N ALA A 32 7.53 -9.78 7.28
CA ALA A 32 6.51 -10.53 7.98
C ALA A 32 6.96 -11.94 8.39
N GLU A 33 7.80 -12.60 7.57
CA GLU A 33 8.44 -13.88 7.91
C GLU A 33 9.45 -13.73 9.06
N GLU A 34 10.31 -12.71 8.96
CA GLU A 34 11.32 -12.40 9.99
C GLU A 34 10.69 -12.06 11.35
N LEU A 35 9.49 -11.47 11.34
CA LEU A 35 8.74 -11.10 12.54
C LEU A 35 7.86 -12.24 13.10
N ARG A 36 7.81 -13.44 12.48
CA ARG A 36 6.97 -14.53 13.01
C ARG A 36 7.35 -14.89 14.45
N GLY A 37 6.33 -15.02 15.29
CA GLY A 37 6.50 -15.33 16.72
C GLY A 37 6.85 -14.14 17.61
N SER A 38 7.10 -12.94 17.04
CA SER A 38 7.35 -11.72 17.82
C SER A 38 6.07 -11.05 18.34
N GLY A 39 4.90 -11.49 17.89
CA GLY A 39 3.62 -10.80 18.13
C GLY A 39 3.44 -9.53 17.27
N LEU A 40 4.34 -9.26 16.33
CA LEU A 40 4.22 -8.17 15.36
C LEU A 40 3.79 -8.70 13.98
N THR A 41 2.99 -7.87 13.29
CA THR A 41 2.60 -8.08 11.89
C THR A 41 3.16 -6.98 11.01
N ALA A 42 3.35 -7.31 9.73
CA ALA A 42 3.75 -6.37 8.68
C ALA A 42 2.79 -6.50 7.48
N MET A 43 2.26 -5.36 7.03
CA MET A 43 1.25 -5.28 5.96
C MET A 43 1.52 -4.10 5.05
N SER A 44 1.00 -4.15 3.83
CA SER A 44 1.13 -3.08 2.83
C SER A 44 -0.23 -2.60 2.35
N VAL A 45 -0.35 -1.30 2.13
CA VAL A 45 -1.53 -0.64 1.56
C VAL A 45 -1.15 -0.12 0.19
N LEU A 46 -1.91 -0.46 -0.84
CA LEU A 46 -1.59 -0.18 -2.24
C LEU A 46 -2.65 0.76 -2.85
N PRO A 47 -2.45 2.09 -2.81
CA PRO A 47 -3.40 3.03 -3.38
C PRO A 47 -3.33 3.11 -4.90
N GLY A 48 -4.50 3.34 -5.50
CA GLY A 48 -4.67 3.85 -6.87
C GLY A 48 -4.51 5.37 -6.97
N SER A 49 -5.30 6.02 -7.83
CA SER A 49 -5.25 7.47 -8.02
C SER A 49 -5.94 8.22 -6.87
N VAL A 50 -5.13 8.91 -6.07
CA VAL A 50 -5.58 9.67 -4.90
C VAL A 50 -5.55 11.17 -5.21
N ASP A 51 -6.62 11.88 -4.85
CA ASP A 51 -6.72 13.34 -4.95
C ASP A 51 -5.67 14.04 -4.09
N THR A 52 -4.52 14.34 -4.71
CA THR A 52 -3.33 14.93 -4.10
C THR A 52 -2.61 15.79 -5.11
N ASP A 53 -1.76 16.70 -4.64
CA ASP A 53 -0.90 17.52 -5.51
C ASP A 53 0.01 16.68 -6.44
N MET A 54 0.36 15.44 -6.03
CA MET A 54 1.14 14.50 -6.85
C MET A 54 0.37 14.02 -8.10
N LEU A 55 -0.96 13.95 -8.03
CA LEU A 55 -1.80 13.50 -9.14
C LEU A 55 -1.94 14.58 -10.22
N VAL A 56 -1.76 15.86 -9.86
CA VAL A 56 -1.91 16.98 -10.79
C VAL A 56 -0.91 16.85 -11.94
N GLY A 57 -1.43 16.79 -13.18
CA GLY A 57 -0.61 16.65 -14.39
C GLY A 57 -0.11 15.22 -14.67
N SER A 58 -0.50 14.23 -13.85
CA SER A 58 -0.14 12.81 -14.07
C SER A 58 -0.91 12.15 -15.22
N GLY A 59 -2.04 12.73 -15.63
CA GLY A 59 -2.95 12.18 -16.65
C GLY A 59 -3.95 11.15 -16.10
N PHE A 60 -3.97 10.92 -14.79
CA PHE A 60 -4.97 10.10 -14.11
C PHE A 60 -6.02 10.98 -13.43
N GLU A 61 -7.27 10.53 -13.47
CA GLU A 61 -8.35 11.13 -12.69
C GLU A 61 -8.35 10.59 -11.25
N PRO A 62 -8.64 11.42 -10.24
CA PRO A 62 -8.74 10.97 -8.87
C PRO A 62 -9.91 10.00 -8.72
N ALA A 63 -9.64 8.82 -8.16
CA ALA A 63 -10.65 7.80 -7.85
C ALA A 63 -10.95 7.71 -6.34
N MET A 64 -10.10 8.30 -5.50
CA MET A 64 -10.28 8.32 -4.04
C MET A 64 -9.65 9.56 -3.40
N THR A 65 -9.95 9.72 -2.11
CA THR A 65 -9.43 10.81 -1.27
C THR A 65 -8.24 10.34 -0.41
N PRO A 66 -7.40 11.26 0.09
CA PRO A 66 -6.40 10.93 1.10
C PRO A 66 -6.99 10.29 2.36
N ASP A 67 -8.23 10.67 2.71
CA ASP A 67 -8.94 10.10 3.85
C ASP A 67 -9.26 8.61 3.65
N ASP A 68 -9.47 8.15 2.42
CA ASP A 68 -9.68 6.73 2.14
C ASP A 68 -8.41 5.92 2.44
N VAL A 69 -7.25 6.43 2.01
CA VAL A 69 -5.95 5.83 2.32
C VAL A 69 -5.68 5.83 3.82
N ALA A 70 -5.97 6.95 4.51
CA ALA A 70 -5.78 7.07 5.94
C ALA A 70 -6.67 6.09 6.72
N ARG A 71 -7.94 5.93 6.32
CA ARG A 71 -8.86 4.95 6.92
C ARG A 71 -8.37 3.52 6.70
N THR A 72 -7.88 3.18 5.52
CA THR A 72 -7.30 1.85 5.27
C THR A 72 -6.04 1.63 6.10
N ALA A 73 -5.15 2.62 6.19
CA ALA A 73 -3.96 2.56 7.03
C ALA A 73 -4.30 2.34 8.52
N ALA A 74 -5.31 3.05 9.03
CA ALA A 74 -5.80 2.87 10.39
C ALA A 74 -6.41 1.47 10.60
N PHE A 75 -7.25 1.00 9.67
CA PHE A 75 -7.82 -0.35 9.73
C PHE A 75 -6.73 -1.41 9.80
N VAL A 76 -5.76 -1.38 8.87
CA VAL A 76 -4.68 -2.37 8.89
C VAL A 76 -3.89 -2.27 10.18
N ALA A 77 -3.65 -1.07 10.70
CA ALA A 77 -2.89 -0.80 11.93
C ALA A 77 -3.55 -1.30 13.22
N LEU A 78 -4.88 -1.23 13.31
CA LEU A 78 -5.61 -1.34 14.57
C LEU A 78 -6.60 -2.52 14.61
N ASP A 79 -7.22 -2.82 13.47
CA ASP A 79 -8.43 -3.66 13.43
C ASP A 79 -8.28 -4.90 12.54
N ALA A 80 -7.29 -4.92 11.64
CA ALA A 80 -7.08 -6.07 10.75
C ALA A 80 -6.69 -7.32 11.56
N PRO A 81 -7.28 -8.49 11.25
CA PRO A 81 -6.93 -9.73 11.93
C PRO A 81 -5.49 -10.14 11.58
N ASP A 82 -4.82 -10.83 12.52
CA ASP A 82 -3.46 -11.35 12.31
C ASP A 82 -3.33 -12.27 11.08
N ALA A 83 -4.44 -12.86 10.63
CA ALA A 83 -4.52 -13.63 9.39
C ALA A 83 -4.16 -12.81 8.14
N MET A 84 -4.19 -11.47 8.22
CA MET A 84 -3.74 -10.56 7.16
C MET A 84 -2.24 -10.28 7.19
N ASN A 85 -1.44 -10.91 8.08
CA ASN A 85 0.01 -10.73 8.08
C ASN A 85 0.62 -11.04 6.69
N ALA A 86 1.60 -10.23 6.27
CA ALA A 86 2.21 -10.26 4.93
C ALA A 86 1.28 -9.86 3.76
N SER A 87 0.07 -9.37 4.04
CA SER A 87 -0.87 -8.97 2.99
C SER A 87 -0.48 -7.67 2.29
N ALA A 88 -0.95 -7.57 1.05
CA ALA A 88 -0.94 -6.36 0.23
C ALA A 88 -2.40 -6.00 -0.06
N THR A 89 -2.88 -4.92 0.55
CA THR A 89 -4.27 -4.48 0.44
C THR A 89 -4.37 -3.41 -0.62
N GLU A 90 -4.91 -3.77 -1.78
CA GLU A 90 -5.15 -2.85 -2.88
C GLU A 90 -6.43 -2.04 -2.65
N ILE A 91 -6.34 -0.72 -2.84
CA ILE A 91 -7.47 0.21 -2.76
C ILE A 91 -7.47 1.07 -4.03
N PHE A 92 -8.52 0.98 -4.83
CA PHE A 92 -8.61 1.67 -6.14
C PHE A 92 -9.77 2.65 -6.28
N GLY A 93 -10.64 2.77 -5.27
CA GLY A 93 -11.85 3.59 -5.34
C GLY A 93 -13.04 2.79 -5.90
N PRO A 94 -14.21 3.43 -6.08
CA PRO A 94 -15.40 2.84 -6.68
C PRO A 94 -15.28 2.56 -8.18
#